data_AF-A0A1I0TKN6-F1
#
_entry.id   AF-A0A1I0TKN6-F1
#
_cell.length_a   1.000
_cell.length_b   1.000
_cell.length_c   1.000
_cell.angle_alpha   90.00
_cell.angle_beta   90.00
_cell.angle_gamma   90.00
#
_symmetry.space_group_name_H-M   'P 1'
#
loop_
_entity.id
_entity.type
_entity.pdbx_description
1 polymer ?
#
loop_
_entity_poly.entity_id
_entity_poly.type
_entity_poly.pdbx_seq_one_letter_code
_entity_poly.pdbx_strand_id
1 'polypeptide(L)'
;MSNPLMLFSLIVVTLWIILLTIFLYLIVQKRKDARWKKEVETYKRLYEPILLRYVAYGDEQVPAPSSSAQYVAMIELLDHFIRVLANGVKARVTSLAETYFADYLHKQLYHRRLGRRMNALFYIEDFGLRSFLPELENMYEQKRVTTMEKRQLLNMFALFQHPHVYEYMKNVDESRLLIIQN
;
A
#
# COMPACT_ATOMS: atom_id res chain seq x y z
N MET A 1 16.51 51.94 20.63
CA MET A 1 15.17 51.88 20.02
C MET A 1 15.28 51.08 18.74
N SER A 2 14.73 49.87 18.70
CA SER A 2 14.80 49.01 17.51
C SER A 2 13.97 49.65 16.40
N ASN A 3 14.58 49.98 15.26
CA ASN A 3 13.85 50.59 14.15
C ASN A 3 12.80 49.59 13.63
N PRO A 4 11.50 49.96 13.60
CA PRO A 4 10.42 49.04 13.20
C PRO A 4 10.61 48.50 11.77
N LEU A 5 11.24 49.29 10.90
CA LEU A 5 11.61 48.87 9.54
C LEU A 5 12.66 47.74 9.53
N MET A 6 13.61 47.73 10.46
CA MET A 6 14.61 46.66 10.56
C MET A 6 13.97 45.35 11.05
N LEU A 7 13.05 45.43 12.02
CA LEU A 7 12.28 44.28 12.50
C LEU A 7 11.42 43.67 11.39
N PHE A 8 10.71 44.51 10.63
CA PHE A 8 9.91 44.05 9.50
C PHE A 8 10.77 43.37 8.42
N SER A 9 11.89 44.00 8.04
CA SER A 9 12.84 43.43 7.07
C SER A 9 13.40 42.08 7.54
N LEU A 10 13.76 41.96 8.83
CA LEU A 10 14.26 40.71 9.40
C LEU A 10 13.22 39.58 9.29
N ILE A 11 11.95 39.87 9.58
CA ILE A 11 10.86 38.88 9.48
C ILE A 11 10.70 38.43 8.02
N VAL A 12 10.68 39.37 7.07
CA VAL A 12 10.53 39.06 5.64
C VAL A 12 11.69 38.19 5.15
N VAL A 13 12.93 38.55 5.48
CA VAL A 13 14.11 37.76 5.09
C VAL A 13 14.08 36.37 5.71
N THR A 14 13.69 36.26 6.98
CA THR A 14 13.58 34.97 7.67
C THR A 14 12.53 34.08 7.01
N LEU A 15 11.34 34.62 6.72
CA LEU A 15 10.29 33.89 6.02
C LEU A 15 10.73 33.47 4.62
N TRP A 16 11.45 34.34 3.90
CA TRP A 16 11.96 34.04 2.57
C TRP A 16 12.97 32.88 2.58
N ILE A 17 13.88 32.86 3.57
CA ILE A 17 14.85 31.76 3.77
C ILE A 17 14.13 30.44 4.10
N ILE A 18 13.12 30.48 4.98
CA ILE A 18 12.32 29.29 5.33
C ILE A 18 11.62 28.76 4.08
N LEU A 19 10.97 29.64 3.30
CA LEU A 19 10.26 29.27 2.09
C LEU A 19 11.21 28.66 1.04
N LEU A 20 12.38 29.29 0.85
CA LEU A 20 13.40 28.80 -0.07
C LEU A 20 13.90 27.40 0.33
N THR A 21 14.10 27.17 1.63
CA THR A 21 14.54 25.88 2.16
C THR A 21 13.52 24.77 1.91
N ILE A 22 12.23 25.04 2.20
CA ILE A 22 11.14 24.10 1.93
C ILE A 22 11.01 23.85 0.42
N PHE A 23 11.12 24.89 -0.40
CA PHE A 23 11.04 24.78 -1.85
C PHE A 23 12.14 23.88 -2.42
N LEU A 24 13.40 24.07 -2.00
CA LEU A 24 14.51 23.23 -2.41
C LEU A 24 14.33 21.78 -1.96
N TYR A 25 13.86 21.56 -0.74
CA TYR A 25 13.52 20.24 -0.23
C TYR A 25 12.48 19.54 -1.13
N LEU A 26 11.39 20.24 -1.50
CA LEU A 26 10.34 19.71 -2.37
C LEU A 26 10.86 19.36 -3.78
N ILE A 27 11.78 20.16 -4.34
CA ILE A 27 12.40 19.85 -5.64
C ILE A 27 13.18 18.54 -5.56
N VAL A 28 14.02 18.36 -4.53
CA VAL A 28 14.81 17.14 -4.36
C VAL A 28 13.90 15.93 -4.18
N GLN A 29 12.85 16.07 -3.35
CA GLN A 29 11.85 15.02 -3.13
C GLN A 29 11.16 14.65 -4.44
N LYS A 30 10.66 15.63 -5.20
CA LYS A 30 10.00 15.43 -6.50
C LYS A 30 10.90 14.73 -7.52
N ARG A 31 12.20 15.06 -7.55
CA ARG A 31 13.18 14.40 -8.43
C ARG A 31 13.43 12.95 -8.03
N LYS A 32 13.51 12.64 -6.73
CA LYS A 32 13.62 11.26 -6.23
C LYS A 32 12.39 10.44 -6.62
N ASP A 33 11.20 10.99 -6.40
CA ASP A 33 9.94 10.32 -6.73
C ASP A 33 9.77 10.11 -8.24
N ALA A 34 10.19 11.08 -9.07
CA ALA A 34 10.16 10.95 -10.52
C ALA A 34 11.11 9.86 -11.03
N ARG A 35 12.33 9.76 -10.47
CA ARG A 35 13.28 8.70 -10.82
C ARG A 35 12.74 7.33 -10.45
N TRP A 36 12.21 7.20 -9.24
CA TRP A 36 11.56 5.96 -8.78
C TRP A 36 10.41 5.54 -9.69
N LYS A 37 9.50 6.48 -10.04
CA LYS A 37 8.41 6.21 -10.97
C LYS A 37 8.91 5.75 -12.33
N LYS A 38 9.93 6.41 -12.88
CA LYS A 38 10.54 6.00 -14.16
C LYS A 38 11.13 4.59 -14.10
N GLU A 39 11.75 4.23 -12.98
CA GLU A 39 12.29 2.89 -12.77
C GLU A 39 11.18 1.83 -12.72
N VAL A 40 10.11 2.07 -11.96
CA VAL A 40 8.91 1.19 -11.93
C VAL A 40 8.31 1.04 -13.33
N GLU A 41 8.11 2.14 -14.06
CA GLU A 41 7.58 2.09 -15.43
C GLU A 41 8.49 1.34 -16.41
N THR A 42 9.81 1.41 -16.19
CA THR A 42 10.77 0.63 -16.99
C THR A 42 10.58 -0.86 -16.73
N TYR A 43 10.44 -1.28 -15.46
CA TYR A 43 10.17 -2.67 -15.13
C TYR A 43 8.79 -3.12 -15.60
N LYS A 44 7.76 -2.27 -15.57
CA LYS A 44 6.44 -2.64 -16.13
C LYS A 44 6.56 -3.04 -17.59
N ARG A 45 7.22 -2.23 -18.41
CA ARG A 45 7.43 -2.54 -19.84
C ARG A 45 8.17 -3.85 -20.07
N LEU A 46 9.08 -4.22 -19.15
CA LEU A 46 9.82 -5.48 -19.22
C LEU A 46 8.94 -6.68 -18.82
N TYR A 47 8.13 -6.53 -17.77
CA TYR A 47 7.30 -7.62 -17.23
C TYR A 47 5.97 -7.79 -17.96
N GLU A 48 5.39 -6.74 -18.53
CA GLU A 48 4.06 -6.74 -19.15
C GLU A 48 3.84 -7.88 -20.16
N PRO A 49 4.70 -8.09 -21.18
CA PRO A 49 4.49 -9.19 -22.13
C PRO A 49 4.57 -10.58 -21.49
N ILE A 50 5.47 -10.75 -20.51
CA ILE A 50 5.70 -12.02 -19.80
C ILE A 50 4.50 -12.34 -18.90
N LEU A 51 4.07 -11.35 -18.11
CA LEU A 51 2.95 -11.52 -17.19
C LEU A 51 1.62 -11.70 -17.95
N LEU A 52 1.42 -10.98 -19.06
CA LEU A 52 0.21 -11.15 -19.88
C LEU A 52 0.11 -12.57 -20.43
N ARG A 53 1.21 -13.11 -20.95
CA ARG A 53 1.27 -14.50 -21.46
C ARG A 53 1.07 -15.53 -20.36
N TYR A 54 1.72 -15.37 -19.22
CA TYR A 54 1.51 -16.24 -18.06
C TYR A 54 0.04 -16.22 -17.62
N VAL A 55 -0.56 -15.04 -17.49
CA VAL A 55 -1.93 -14.88 -17.03
C VAL A 55 -2.95 -15.41 -18.05
N ALA A 56 -2.70 -15.23 -19.35
CA ALA A 56 -3.59 -15.69 -20.42
C ALA A 56 -3.48 -17.20 -20.67
N TYR A 57 -2.26 -17.73 -20.78
CA TYR A 57 -1.99 -19.09 -21.28
C TYR A 57 -1.42 -20.04 -20.23
N GLY A 58 -0.74 -19.54 -19.18
CA GLY A 58 -0.18 -20.36 -18.10
C GLY A 58 1.18 -21.00 -18.37
N ASP A 59 1.79 -20.75 -19.53
CA ASP A 59 2.96 -21.52 -20.02
C ASP A 59 4.33 -20.86 -19.79
N GLU A 60 4.39 -19.63 -19.26
CA GLU A 60 5.64 -18.87 -19.20
C GLU A 60 6.23 -18.81 -17.78
N GLN A 61 7.53 -19.09 -17.64
CA GLN A 61 8.24 -18.88 -16.38
C GLN A 61 8.39 -17.37 -16.13
N VAL A 62 7.81 -16.91 -15.02
CA VAL A 62 7.91 -15.51 -14.61
C VAL A 62 9.16 -15.33 -13.74
N PRO A 63 10.08 -14.40 -14.06
CA PRO A 63 11.24 -14.16 -13.22
C PRO A 63 10.84 -13.49 -11.90
N ALA A 64 11.37 -13.99 -10.78
CA ALA A 64 11.08 -13.45 -9.45
C ALA A 64 11.55 -11.99 -9.31
N PRO A 65 10.76 -11.10 -8.69
CA PRO A 65 11.19 -9.74 -8.41
C PRO A 65 12.28 -9.70 -7.34
N SER A 66 13.34 -8.94 -7.61
CA SER A 66 14.52 -8.82 -6.76
C SER A 66 14.68 -7.43 -6.12
N SER A 67 13.99 -6.42 -6.65
CA SER A 67 14.02 -5.05 -6.14
C SER A 67 12.62 -4.54 -5.86
N SER A 68 12.50 -3.57 -4.96
CA SER A 68 11.20 -2.95 -4.63
C SER A 68 10.50 -2.36 -5.85
N ALA A 69 11.24 -1.91 -6.87
CA ALA A 69 10.67 -1.35 -8.08
C ALA A 69 10.05 -2.47 -8.95
N GLN A 70 10.70 -3.63 -9.02
CA GLN A 70 10.17 -4.82 -9.69
C GLN A 70 8.91 -5.34 -8.98
N TYR A 71 8.91 -5.41 -7.65
CA TYR A 71 7.72 -5.78 -6.87
C TYR A 71 6.53 -4.88 -7.19
N VAL A 72 6.72 -3.55 -7.13
CA VAL A 72 5.65 -2.59 -7.42
C VAL A 72 5.19 -2.69 -8.87
N ALA A 73 6.12 -2.84 -9.82
CA ALA A 73 5.78 -2.98 -11.23
C ALA A 73 4.92 -4.23 -11.49
N MET A 74 5.31 -5.39 -10.94
CA MET A 74 4.56 -6.64 -11.09
C MET A 74 3.20 -6.56 -10.40
N ILE A 75 3.13 -6.04 -9.17
CA ILE A 75 1.87 -5.87 -8.44
C ILE A 75 0.89 -4.98 -9.22
N GLU A 76 1.33 -3.81 -9.69
CA GLU A 76 0.47 -2.89 -10.43
C GLU A 76 -0.02 -3.47 -11.76
N LEU A 77 0.82 -4.24 -12.47
CA LEU A 77 0.40 -4.93 -13.69
C LEU A 77 -0.62 -6.04 -13.41
N LEU A 78 -0.38 -6.86 -12.40
CA LEU A 78 -1.27 -7.97 -12.07
C LEU A 78 -2.62 -7.49 -11.52
N ASP A 79 -2.63 -6.43 -10.70
CA ASP A 79 -3.87 -5.76 -10.28
C ASP A 79 -4.64 -5.22 -11.49
N HIS A 80 -3.93 -4.57 -12.43
CA HIS A 80 -4.54 -4.10 -13.67
C HIS A 80 -5.15 -5.26 -14.49
N PHE A 81 -4.46 -6.39 -14.60
CA PHE A 81 -4.96 -7.56 -15.33
C PHE A 81 -6.18 -8.20 -14.66
N ILE A 82 -6.24 -8.27 -13.33
CA ILE A 82 -7.45 -8.73 -12.62
C ILE A 82 -8.66 -7.86 -12.97
N ARG A 83 -8.47 -6.55 -13.11
CA ARG A 83 -9.57 -5.60 -13.42
C ARG A 83 -10.04 -5.67 -14.87
N VAL A 84 -9.14 -5.99 -15.80
CA VAL A 84 -9.41 -5.90 -17.25
C VAL A 84 -9.70 -7.26 -17.89
N LEU A 85 -9.12 -8.35 -17.39
CA LEU A 85 -9.25 -9.68 -17.99
C LEU A 85 -10.34 -10.52 -17.30
N ALA A 86 -11.09 -11.27 -18.12
CA ALA A 86 -12.19 -12.11 -17.66
C ALA A 86 -11.74 -13.44 -17.00
N ASN A 87 -12.72 -14.28 -16.64
CA ASN A 87 -12.62 -15.45 -15.77
C ASN A 87 -11.43 -16.39 -16.05
N GLY A 88 -10.76 -16.86 -15.00
CA GLY A 88 -9.60 -17.77 -15.04
C GLY A 88 -8.26 -17.10 -14.72
N VAL A 89 -8.17 -15.78 -14.93
CA VAL A 89 -6.99 -14.97 -14.62
C VAL A 89 -6.71 -14.89 -13.12
N LYS A 90 -7.73 -14.66 -12.30
CA LYS A 90 -7.57 -14.42 -10.86
C LYS A 90 -6.82 -15.55 -10.16
N ALA A 91 -7.12 -16.81 -10.45
CA ALA A 91 -6.45 -17.95 -9.81
C ALA A 91 -4.94 -18.01 -10.11
N ARG A 92 -4.54 -17.75 -11.37
CA ARG A 92 -3.12 -17.70 -11.75
C ARG A 92 -2.41 -16.52 -11.11
N VAL A 93 -3.06 -15.36 -11.08
CA VAL A 93 -2.52 -14.17 -10.41
C VAL A 93 -2.35 -14.42 -8.91
N THR A 94 -3.35 -14.99 -8.23
CA THR A 94 -3.27 -15.37 -6.82
C THR A 94 -2.10 -16.32 -6.58
N SER A 95 -1.95 -17.38 -7.38
CA SER A 95 -0.83 -18.34 -7.23
C SER A 95 0.54 -17.67 -7.39
N LEU A 96 0.68 -16.77 -8.36
CA LEU A 96 1.93 -16.05 -8.58
C LEU A 96 2.22 -15.06 -7.43
N ALA A 97 1.18 -14.38 -6.94
CA ALA A 97 1.29 -13.45 -5.82
C ALA A 97 1.64 -14.15 -4.50
N GLU A 98 1.06 -15.33 -4.22
CA GLU A 98 1.46 -16.17 -3.09
C GLU A 98 2.94 -16.57 -3.19
N THR A 99 3.40 -16.91 -4.40
CA THR A 99 4.78 -17.36 -4.61
C THR A 99 5.80 -16.24 -4.44
N TYR A 100 5.53 -15.05 -4.97
CA TYR A 100 6.52 -13.97 -5.02
C TYR A 100 6.28 -12.85 -4.03
N PHE A 101 5.04 -12.50 -3.71
CA PHE A 101 4.74 -11.29 -2.96
C PHE A 101 4.58 -11.50 -1.46
N ALA A 102 4.46 -12.73 -0.96
CA ALA A 102 4.22 -13.02 0.44
C ALA A 102 5.23 -12.30 1.37
N ASP A 103 6.54 -12.53 1.17
CA ASP A 103 7.59 -11.91 1.98
C ASP A 103 7.62 -10.38 1.86
N TYR A 104 7.33 -9.86 0.66
CA TYR A 104 7.31 -8.42 0.43
C TYR A 104 6.13 -7.76 1.15
N LEU A 105 4.94 -8.34 1.04
CA LEU A 105 3.71 -7.84 1.65
C LEU A 105 3.76 -7.94 3.17
N HIS A 106 4.30 -9.03 3.72
CA HIS A 106 4.57 -9.17 5.16
C HIS A 106 5.40 -7.99 5.70
N LYS A 107 6.49 -7.64 5.02
CA LYS A 107 7.32 -6.46 5.38
C LYS A 107 6.55 -5.14 5.26
N GLN A 108 5.62 -5.01 4.31
CA GLN A 108 4.82 -3.81 4.15
C GLN A 108 3.73 -3.67 5.23
N LEU A 109 3.12 -4.77 5.69
CA LEU A 109 2.10 -4.78 6.74
C LEU A 109 2.60 -4.20 8.06
N TYR A 110 3.88 -4.39 8.39
CA TYR A 110 4.48 -3.83 9.61
C TYR A 110 5.27 -2.53 9.41
N HIS A 111 5.14 -1.91 8.24
CA HIS A 111 5.92 -0.73 7.94
C HIS A 111 5.48 0.50 8.74
N ARG A 112 6.43 1.36 9.17
CA ARG A 112 6.14 2.57 9.96
C ARG A 112 5.17 3.56 9.30
N ARG A 113 5.16 3.61 7.96
CA ARG A 113 4.27 4.49 7.17
C ARG A 113 2.92 3.81 6.97
N LEU A 114 1.85 4.40 7.51
CA LEU A 114 0.46 3.95 7.37
C LEU A 114 0.07 3.66 5.91
N GLY A 115 0.44 4.53 4.97
CA GLY A 115 0.13 4.32 3.55
C GLY A 115 0.71 3.03 2.97
N ARG A 116 1.87 2.57 3.43
CA ARG A 116 2.44 1.28 2.97
C ARG A 116 1.68 0.09 3.54
N ARG A 117 1.25 0.18 4.81
CA ARG A 117 0.45 -0.85 5.46
C ARG A 117 -0.91 -0.99 4.78
N MET A 118 -1.58 0.14 4.52
CA MET A 118 -2.85 0.15 3.78
C MET A 118 -2.72 -0.42 2.38
N ASN A 119 -1.68 -0.06 1.62
CA ASN A 119 -1.45 -0.64 0.29
C ASN A 119 -1.28 -2.16 0.37
N ALA A 120 -0.55 -2.66 1.36
CA ALA A 120 -0.39 -4.10 1.56
C ALA A 120 -1.72 -4.80 1.82
N LEU A 121 -2.58 -4.21 2.66
CA LEU A 121 -3.92 -4.73 2.92
C LEU A 121 -4.79 -4.77 1.66
N PHE A 122 -4.75 -3.72 0.83
CA PHE A 122 -5.49 -3.71 -0.45
C PHE A 122 -4.95 -4.76 -1.43
N TYR A 123 -3.62 -4.92 -1.53
CA TYR A 123 -3.05 -5.95 -2.41
C TYR A 123 -3.39 -7.37 -1.94
N ILE A 124 -3.39 -7.63 -0.62
CA ILE A 124 -3.82 -8.92 -0.06
C ILE A 124 -5.28 -9.20 -0.40
N GLU A 125 -6.15 -8.20 -0.32
CA GLU A 125 -7.56 -8.29 -0.72
C GLU A 125 -7.71 -8.58 -2.22
N ASP A 126 -7.12 -7.73 -3.07
CA ASP A 126 -7.27 -7.78 -4.53
C ASP A 126 -6.75 -9.11 -5.10
N PHE A 127 -5.62 -9.61 -4.59
CA PHE A 127 -5.05 -10.91 -4.96
C PHE A 127 -5.69 -12.09 -4.23
N GLY A 128 -6.51 -11.86 -3.20
CA GLY A 128 -7.19 -12.91 -2.46
C GLY A 128 -6.25 -13.85 -1.70
N LEU A 129 -5.21 -13.30 -1.06
CA LEU A 129 -4.15 -14.07 -0.39
C LEU A 129 -4.61 -14.57 0.98
N ARG A 130 -5.34 -15.68 0.99
CA ARG A 130 -5.90 -16.29 2.22
C ARG A 130 -4.81 -16.79 3.18
N SER A 131 -3.58 -17.02 2.70
CA SER A 131 -2.43 -17.39 3.52
C SER A 131 -2.12 -16.36 4.61
N PHE A 132 -2.51 -15.09 4.40
CA PHE A 132 -2.32 -14.00 5.36
C PHE A 132 -3.33 -13.97 6.51
N LEU A 133 -4.41 -14.76 6.47
CA LEU A 133 -5.49 -14.72 7.47
C LEU A 133 -4.98 -14.74 8.94
N PRO A 134 -4.10 -15.68 9.34
CA PRO A 134 -3.59 -15.71 10.72
C PRO A 134 -2.83 -14.44 11.12
N GLU A 135 -2.11 -13.84 10.16
CA GLU A 135 -1.37 -12.61 10.38
C GLU A 135 -2.31 -11.40 10.51
N LEU A 136 -3.36 -11.35 9.69
CA LEU A 136 -4.37 -10.30 9.71
C LEU A 136 -5.19 -10.33 11.01
N GLU A 137 -5.51 -11.53 11.53
CA GLU A 137 -6.16 -11.72 12.84
C GLU A 137 -5.32 -11.17 13.98
N ASN A 138 -4.05 -11.59 14.06
CA ASN A 138 -3.11 -11.06 15.06
C ASN A 138 -2.98 -9.54 14.94
N MET A 139 -2.92 -9.01 13.71
CA MET A 139 -2.88 -7.58 13.50
C MET A 139 -4.14 -6.89 14.05
N TYR A 140 -5.34 -7.42 13.81
CA TYR A 140 -6.60 -6.84 14.27
C TYR A 140 -6.67 -6.65 15.80
N GLU A 141 -6.08 -7.58 16.56
CA GLU A 141 -6.05 -7.55 18.02
C GLU A 141 -5.05 -6.53 18.59
N GLN A 142 -4.11 -6.05 17.79
CA GLN A 142 -3.09 -5.11 18.25
C GLN A 142 -3.65 -3.70 18.48
N LYS A 143 -3.29 -3.09 19.62
CA LYS A 143 -3.71 -1.73 20.00
C LYS A 143 -3.24 -0.63 19.02
N ARG A 144 -2.19 -0.89 18.23
CA ARG A 144 -1.58 0.09 17.32
C ARG A 144 -2.30 0.24 15.97
N VAL A 145 -3.30 -0.59 15.70
CA VAL A 145 -4.02 -0.59 14.43
C VAL A 145 -5.06 0.52 14.40
N THR A 146 -4.99 1.33 13.35
CA THR A 146 -5.89 2.47 13.17
C THR A 146 -7.31 2.00 12.82
N THR A 147 -8.30 2.87 13.04
CA THR A 147 -9.70 2.59 12.68
C THR A 147 -9.88 2.26 11.19
N MET A 148 -9.08 2.88 10.31
CA MET A 148 -9.10 2.59 8.87
C MET A 148 -8.59 1.18 8.56
N GLU A 149 -7.46 0.79 9.15
CA GLU A 149 -6.91 -0.56 9.00
C GLU A 149 -7.87 -1.61 9.57
N LYS A 150 -8.47 -1.37 10.74
CA LYS A 150 -9.48 -2.28 11.31
C LYS A 150 -10.67 -2.47 10.38
N ARG A 151 -11.18 -1.40 9.76
CA ARG A 151 -12.27 -1.50 8.78
C ARG A 151 -11.89 -2.37 7.59
N GLN A 152 -10.69 -2.18 7.06
CA GLN A 152 -10.19 -2.95 5.93
C GLN A 152 -9.99 -4.43 6.29
N LEU A 153 -9.48 -4.72 7.49
CA LEU A 153 -9.37 -6.09 8.01
C LEU A 153 -10.74 -6.77 8.11
N LEU A 154 -11.74 -6.08 8.65
CA LEU A 154 -13.11 -6.62 8.74
C LEU A 154 -13.71 -6.92 7.37
N ASN A 155 -13.51 -6.02 6.40
CA ASN A 155 -13.94 -6.24 5.01
C ASN A 155 -13.31 -7.52 4.45
N MET A 156 -12.00 -7.72 4.65
CA MET A 156 -11.31 -8.92 4.21
C MET A 156 -11.76 -10.18 4.95
N PHE A 157 -11.99 -10.11 6.26
CA PHE A 157 -12.52 -11.25 7.01
C PHE A 157 -13.90 -11.67 6.46
N ALA A 158 -14.77 -10.71 6.16
CA ALA A 158 -16.06 -10.98 5.52
C ALA A 158 -15.90 -11.59 4.12
N LEU A 159 -15.02 -11.01 3.30
CA LEU A 159 -14.72 -11.48 1.94
C LEU A 159 -14.16 -12.92 1.94
N PHE A 160 -13.27 -13.23 2.89
CA PHE A 160 -12.67 -14.55 3.03
C PHE A 160 -13.57 -15.56 3.75
N GLN A 161 -14.78 -15.14 4.17
CA GLN A 161 -15.74 -15.95 4.91
C GLN A 161 -15.16 -16.50 6.21
N HIS A 162 -14.42 -15.65 6.93
CA HIS A 162 -13.79 -16.05 8.17
C HIS A 162 -14.84 -16.43 9.24
N PRO A 163 -14.71 -17.56 9.97
CA PRO A 163 -15.77 -18.09 10.83
C PRO A 163 -16.25 -17.12 11.91
N HIS A 164 -15.37 -16.25 12.42
CA HIS A 164 -15.65 -15.33 13.53
C HIS A 164 -15.94 -13.88 13.09
N VAL A 165 -16.23 -13.63 11.81
CA VAL A 165 -16.52 -12.26 11.30
C VAL A 165 -17.61 -11.56 12.11
N TYR A 166 -18.65 -12.29 12.48
CA TYR A 166 -19.78 -11.75 13.23
C TYR A 166 -19.36 -11.23 14.62
N GLU A 167 -18.46 -11.94 15.31
CA GLU A 167 -17.93 -11.51 16.62
C GLU A 167 -17.10 -10.23 16.49
N TYR A 168 -16.28 -10.13 15.44
CA TYR A 168 -15.47 -8.94 15.20
C TYR A 168 -16.32 -7.71 14.86
N MET A 169 -17.41 -7.88 14.09
CA MET A 169 -18.33 -6.79 13.74
C MET A 169 -19.09 -6.26 14.96
N LYS A 170 -19.52 -7.14 15.87
CA LYS A 170 -20.21 -6.74 17.11
C LYS A 170 -19.33 -5.87 18.02
N ASN A 171 -18.06 -6.24 18.19
CA ASN A 171 -17.11 -5.50 19.04
C ASN A 171 -16.80 -4.08 18.51
N VAL A 172 -16.88 -3.88 17.20
CA VAL A 172 -16.65 -2.56 16.57
C VAL A 172 -17.80 -1.60 16.85
N ASP A 173 -19.03 -2.11 16.89
CA ASP A 173 -20.23 -1.30 17.12
C ASP A 173 -20.31 -0.82 18.58
N GLU A 174 -20.01 -1.72 19.54
CA GLU A 174 -19.90 -1.37 20.97
C GLU A 174 -18.80 -0.32 21.22
N SER A 175 -17.66 -0.43 20.52
CA SER A 175 -16.57 0.56 20.62
C SER A 175 -16.95 1.94 20.06
N ARG A 176 -17.85 2.02 19.06
CA ARG A 176 -18.36 3.29 18.52
C ARG A 176 -19.38 3.93 19.45
N LEU A 177 -20.21 3.12 20.11
CA LEU A 177 -21.19 3.61 21.10
C LEU A 177 -20.52 4.25 22.31
N LEU A 178 -19.36 3.73 22.74
CA LEU A 178 -18.57 4.30 23.85
C LEU A 178 -17.87 5.63 23.50
N ILE A 179 -17.64 5.92 22.22
CA ILE A 179 -17.04 7.19 21.76
C ILE A 179 -18.09 8.31 21.63
N ILE A 180 -19.37 7.96 21.48
CA ILE A 180 -20.47 8.95 21.35
C ILE A 180 -21.02 9.36 22.75
N GLN A 181 -20.64 8.64 23.81
CA GLN A 181 -21.07 8.91 25.19
C GLN A 181 -20.06 9.71 26.03
N ASN A 182 -18.95 10.18 25.44
CA ASN A 182 -17.97 11.10 26.05
C ASN A 182 -17.75 12.31 25.13
#